data_AF-A0A8T3MWT9-F1
#
_entry.id   AF-A0A8T3MWT9-F1
#
_cell.length_a   1.000
_cell.length_b   1.000
_cell.length_c   1.000
_cell.angle_alpha   90.00
_cell.angle_beta   90.00
_cell.angle_gamma   90.00
#
_symmetry.space_group_name_H-M   'P 1'
#
loop_
_entity.id
_entity.type
_entity.pdbx_description
1 polymer ?
#
loop_
_entity_poly.entity_id
_entity_poly.type
_entity_poly.pdbx_seq_one_letter_code
_entity_poly.pdbx_strand_id
1 'polypeptide(L)'
;MTSDVRSVGRVEQLVDVAPHRCFACGALNEHGLHLDLHVDGDLSWTELALPDRFQGWDGIAHGGIICTILDEVMAWSLVATDNWGLTARLNV
;
A
#
# COMPACT_ATOMS: atom_id res chain seq x y z
N MET A 1 8.42 -36.49 3.41
CA MET A 1 7.02 -36.14 3.11
C MET A 1 6.93 -34.62 3.19
N THR A 2 7.50 -33.90 2.22
CA THR A 2 6.82 -33.44 0.98
C THR A 2 5.52 -32.74 1.35
N SER A 3 5.46 -31.42 1.36
CA SER A 3 5.49 -30.56 0.17
C SER A 3 6.01 -29.16 0.53
N ASP A 4 7.15 -28.71 0.00
CA ASP A 4 7.24 -27.96 -1.27
C ASP A 4 6.16 -26.88 -1.43
N VAL A 5 6.32 -25.75 -0.71
CA VAL A 5 5.86 -24.45 -1.21
C VAL A 5 6.91 -24.01 -2.21
N ARG A 6 6.67 -24.37 -3.47
CA ARG A 6 7.49 -24.00 -4.61
C ARG A 6 7.74 -22.49 -4.59
N SER A 7 9.02 -22.13 -4.70
CA SER A 7 9.48 -20.82 -5.13
C SER A 7 8.78 -20.44 -6.43
N VAL A 8 7.70 -19.67 -6.35
CA VAL A 8 7.19 -18.93 -7.50
C VAL A 8 8.08 -17.71 -7.58
N GLY A 9 8.94 -17.66 -8.59
CA GLY A 9 9.70 -16.45 -8.90
C GLY A 9 8.72 -15.32 -9.18
N ARG A 10 8.43 -14.52 -8.16
CA ARG A 10 7.56 -13.36 -8.26
C ARG A 10 8.48 -12.17 -8.53
N VAL A 11 8.28 -11.52 -9.66
CA VAL A 11 8.95 -10.25 -9.95
C VAL A 11 8.29 -9.23 -9.04
N GLU A 12 8.80 -9.09 -7.81
CA GLU A 12 8.40 -8.03 -6.88
C GLU A 12 8.99 -6.73 -7.40
N GLN A 13 8.27 -6.04 -8.27
CA GLN A 13 8.72 -4.74 -8.72
C GLN A 13 8.33 -3.70 -7.68
N LEU A 14 9.28 -3.36 -6.81
CA LEU A 14 9.25 -2.08 -6.11
C LEU A 14 9.30 -1.00 -7.18
N VAL A 15 8.24 -0.20 -7.25
CA VAL A 15 8.20 0.89 -8.22
C VAL A 15 8.94 2.08 -7.64
N ASP A 16 10.03 2.45 -8.30
CA ASP A 16 10.86 3.58 -7.93
C ASP A 16 10.15 4.89 -8.28
N VAL A 17 9.44 5.45 -7.30
CA VAL A 17 8.80 6.76 -7.40
C VAL A 17 9.70 7.81 -6.77
N ALA A 18 9.90 8.91 -7.49
CA ALA A 18 10.69 10.02 -7.00
C ALA A 18 10.21 10.46 -5.59
N PRO A 19 11.11 10.70 -4.63
CA PRO A 19 10.74 11.04 -3.27
C PRO A 19 9.78 12.24 -3.22
N HIS A 20 8.64 12.07 -2.55
CA HIS A 20 7.60 13.09 -2.46
C HIS A 20 6.94 13.10 -1.07
N ARG A 21 6.00 14.02 -0.86
CA ARG A 21 5.37 14.28 0.44
C ARG A 21 3.96 13.70 0.59
N CYS A 22 3.54 12.76 -0.27
CA CYS A 22 2.29 12.02 -0.08
C CYS A 22 2.22 11.44 1.34
N PHE A 23 1.04 11.53 1.98
CA PHE A 23 0.85 11.00 3.33
C PHE A 23 0.96 9.47 3.37
N ALA A 24 0.49 8.76 2.35
CA ALA A 24 0.53 7.30 2.33
C ALA A 24 1.90 6.77 1.91
N CYS A 25 2.31 6.95 0.65
CA CYS A 25 3.55 6.36 0.10
C CYS A 25 4.78 7.29 0.08
N GLY A 26 4.68 8.54 0.57
CA GLY A 26 5.73 9.52 0.40
C GLY A 26 6.87 9.46 1.42
N ALA A 27 8.05 9.04 0.98
CA ALA A 27 9.26 8.95 1.82
C ALA A 27 9.68 10.27 2.50
N LEU A 28 9.26 11.44 2.00
CA LEU A 28 9.62 12.75 2.58
C LEU A 28 8.57 13.30 3.56
N ASN A 29 7.48 12.57 3.82
CA ASN A 29 6.46 13.02 4.76
C ASN A 29 6.77 12.53 6.18
N GLU A 30 7.27 13.39 7.06
CA GLU A 30 7.66 13.02 8.44
C GLU A 30 6.56 12.32 9.26
N HIS A 31 5.30 12.58 8.93
CA HIS A 31 4.14 12.02 9.64
C HIS A 31 3.38 10.99 8.81
N GLY A 32 3.91 10.61 7.65
CA GLY A 32 3.28 9.68 6.72
C GLY A 32 3.25 8.23 7.19
N LEU A 33 2.59 7.39 6.40
CA LEU A 33 2.54 5.94 6.55
C LEU A 33 3.79 5.26 5.96
N HIS A 34 4.43 5.89 4.97
CA HIS A 34 5.59 5.36 4.24
C HIS A 34 5.31 3.96 3.68
N LEU A 35 4.17 3.81 3.00
CA LEU A 35 3.79 2.53 2.41
C LEU A 35 4.83 2.08 1.38
N ASP A 36 5.44 0.93 1.64
CA ASP A 36 6.22 0.18 0.66
C ASP A 36 5.25 -0.63 -0.19
N LEU A 37 5.09 -0.23 -1.46
CA LEU A 37 4.11 -0.81 -2.36
C LEU A 37 4.73 -1.79 -3.34
N HIS A 38 4.04 -2.91 -3.50
CA HIS A 38 4.40 -4.00 -4.37
C HIS A 38 3.32 -4.17 -5.43
N VAL A 39 3.75 -4.47 -6.66
CA VAL A 39 2.88 -4.65 -7.81
C VAL A 39 3.28 -5.91 -8.58
N ASP A 40 2.29 -6.70 -8.98
CA ASP A 40 2.44 -7.89 -9.84
C ASP A 40 1.21 -8.00 -10.76
N GLY A 41 1.33 -7.46 -11.98
CA GLY A 41 0.21 -7.37 -12.91
C GLY A 41 -0.94 -6.52 -12.35
N ASP A 42 -2.12 -7.14 -12.22
CA ASP A 42 -3.33 -6.49 -11.67
C ASP A 42 -3.40 -6.55 -10.13
N LEU A 43 -2.38 -7.09 -9.47
CA LEU A 43 -2.30 -7.20 -8.02
C LEU A 43 -1.38 -6.11 -7.45
N SER A 44 -1.87 -5.37 -6.46
CA SER A 44 -1.07 -4.47 -5.64
C SER A 44 -1.28 -4.75 -4.15
N TRP A 45 -0.21 -4.60 -3.36
CA TRP A 45 -0.27 -4.82 -1.91
C TRP A 45 0.83 -4.05 -1.17
N THR A 46 0.72 -4.05 0.16
CA THR A 46 1.71 -3.50 1.08
C THR A 46 1.72 -4.32 2.37
N GLU A 47 2.85 -4.31 3.06
CA GLU A 47 2.98 -4.88 4.40
C GLU A 47 3.47 -3.78 5.34
N LEU A 48 2.81 -3.63 6.48
CA LEU A 48 3.17 -2.59 7.45
C LEU A 48 2.78 -2.98 8.87
N ALA A 49 3.55 -2.47 9.83
CA ALA A 49 3.15 -2.39 11.23
C ALA A 49 2.76 -0.93 11.53
N LEU A 50 1.49 -0.69 11.85
CA LEU A 50 1.00 0.66 12.15
C LEU A 50 1.45 1.12 13.55
N PRO A 51 2.13 2.28 13.66
CA PRO A 51 2.45 2.85 14.97
C PRO A 51 1.20 3.34 15.73
N ASP A 52 1.28 3.34 17.06
CA ASP A 52 0.18 3.72 17.97
C ASP A 52 -0.43 5.10 17.68
N ARG A 53 0.32 6.02 17.06
CA ARG A 53 -0.18 7.34 16.64
C ARG A 53 -1.33 7.28 15.62
N PHE A 54 -1.53 6.14 14.98
CA PHE A 54 -2.62 5.88 14.02
C PHE A 54 -3.75 5.04 14.62
N GLN A 55 -3.74 4.81 15.93
CA GLN A 55 -4.81 4.15 16.66
C GLN A 55 -6.11 4.97 16.58
N GLY A 56 -7.23 4.27 16.37
CA GLY A 56 -8.56 4.81 16.56
C GLY A 56 -9.03 4.59 17.99
N TRP A 57 -9.33 3.34 18.33
CA TRP A 57 -9.85 2.96 19.64
C TRP A 57 -9.01 1.83 20.25
N ASP A 58 -8.51 2.03 21.46
CA ASP A 58 -7.95 0.98 22.34
C ASP A 58 -7.15 -0.14 21.63
N GLY A 59 -5.98 0.20 21.08
CA GLY A 59 -5.11 -0.73 20.34
C GLY A 59 -5.55 -1.07 18.91
N ILE A 60 -6.69 -0.58 18.45
CA ILE A 60 -7.22 -0.84 17.10
C ILE A 60 -6.86 0.30 16.16
N ALA A 61 -6.38 -0.02 14.96
CA ALA A 61 -6.10 0.95 13.91
C ALA A 61 -7.33 1.81 13.58
N HIS A 62 -7.13 3.11 13.38
CA HIS A 62 -8.21 4.03 13.02
C HIS A 62 -8.78 3.66 11.65
N GLY A 63 -10.11 3.53 11.53
CA GLY A 63 -10.76 3.13 10.28
C GLY A 63 -10.38 4.02 9.09
N GLY A 64 -10.27 5.33 9.31
CA GLY A 64 -9.79 6.28 8.29
C GLY A 64 -8.36 6.01 7.81
N ILE A 65 -7.46 5.48 8.66
CA ILE A 65 -6.10 5.11 8.24
C ILE A 65 -6.14 3.85 7.38
N ILE A 66 -6.98 2.87 7.74
CA ILE A 66 -7.21 1.68 6.91
C ILE A 66 -7.76 2.09 5.55
N CYS A 67 -8.76 2.99 5.50
CA CYS A 67 -9.29 3.54 4.26
C CYS A 67 -8.20 4.20 3.40
N THR A 68 -7.32 5.00 4.01
CA THR A 68 -6.19 5.63 3.30
C THR A 68 -5.22 4.60 2.72
N ILE A 69 -4.91 3.53 3.46
CA ILE A 69 -4.04 2.45 2.97
C ILE A 69 -4.70 1.77 1.76
N LEU A 70 -5.99 1.43 1.86
CA LEU A 70 -6.74 0.80 0.77
C LEU A 70 -6.81 1.71 -0.46
N ASP A 71 -7.07 3.01 -0.27
CA ASP A 71 -7.12 4.00 -1.34
C ASP A 71 -5.79 4.07 -2.10
N GLU A 72 -4.67 4.18 -1.38
CA GLU A 72 -3.35 4.22 -2.00
C GLU A 72 -3.02 2.90 -2.71
N VAL A 73 -3.22 1.74 -2.07
CA VAL A 73 -2.95 0.43 -2.70
C VAL A 73 -3.75 0.24 -3.99
N MET A 74 -5.02 0.66 -4.02
CA MET A 74 -5.85 0.61 -5.24
C MET A 74 -5.37 1.57 -6.34
N ALA A 75 -4.96 2.79 -5.98
CA ALA A 75 -4.40 3.73 -6.94
C ALA A 75 -3.18 3.14 -7.66
N TRP A 76 -2.39 2.36 -6.94
CA TRP A 76 -1.21 1.68 -7.47
C TRP A 76 -1.50 0.53 -8.44
N SER A 77 -2.68 -0.07 -8.39
CA SER A 77 -3.13 -1.01 -9.45
C SER A 77 -3.31 -0.30 -10.80
N LEU A 78 -3.64 1.00 -10.82
CA LEU A 78 -3.71 1.77 -12.05
C LEU A 78 -2.32 2.11 -12.60
N VAL A 79 -1.41 2.51 -11.71
CA VAL A 79 -0.02 2.83 -12.09
C VAL A 79 0.66 1.63 -12.76
N ALA A 80 0.40 0.41 -12.26
CA ALA A 80 0.87 -0.84 -12.84
C ALA A 80 0.52 -1.03 -14.33
N THR A 81 -0.58 -0.42 -14.76
CA THR A 81 -1.15 -0.56 -16.10
C THR A 81 -0.98 0.70 -16.95
N ASP A 82 -0.08 1.61 -16.53
CA ASP A 82 0.14 2.93 -17.15
C ASP A 82 -1.14 3.78 -17.25
N ASN A 83 -2.03 3.60 -16.26
CA ASN A 83 -3.29 4.34 -16.15
C ASN A 83 -3.27 5.30 -14.96
N TRP A 84 -4.04 6.37 -15.09
CA TRP A 84 -4.09 7.46 -14.12
C TRP A 84 -5.56 7.74 -13.78
N GLY A 85 -5.85 7.95 -12.51
CA GLY A 85 -7.23 8.12 -12.04
C GLY A 85 -7.31 8.79 -10.68
N LEU A 86 -8.52 9.18 -10.31
CA LEU A 86 -8.86 9.72 -9.00
C LEU A 86 -9.98 8.87 -8.40
N THR A 87 -9.98 8.74 -7.07
CA THR A 87 -11.00 7.98 -6.35
C THR A 87 -12.37 8.64 -6.52
N ALA A 88 -13.24 8.01 -7.29
CA ALA A 88 -14.64 8.43 -7.44
C ALA A 88 -15.53 7.92 -6.30
N ARG A 89 -15.22 6.73 -5.79
CA ARG A 89 -15.94 6.08 -4.70
C ARG A 89 -15.04 5.10 -3.98
N LEU A 90 -15.05 5.16 -2.66
CA LEU A 90 -14.53 4.13 -1.76
C LEU A 90 -15.70 3.60 -0.93
N ASN A 91 -15.85 2.28 -0.83
CA ASN A 91 -16.86 1.62 0.01
C ASN A 91 -16.17 0.56 0.84
N VAL A 92 -16.24 0.73 2.16
CA VAL A 92 -15.61 -0.10 3.20
C VAL A 92 -16.70 -0.53 4.18
#